data_AF-A0A7V4SXS0-F1
#
_entry.id   AF-A0A7V4SXS0-F1
#
_cell.length_a   1.000
_cell.length_b   1.000
_cell.length_c   1.000
_cell.angle_alpha   90.00
_cell.angle_beta   90.00
_cell.angle_gamma   90.00
#
_symmetry.space_group_name_H-M   'P 1'
#
loop_
_entity.id
_entity.type
_entity.pdbx_description
1 polymer ?
#
loop_
_entity_poly.entity_id
_entity_poly.type
_entity_poly.pdbx_seq_one_letter_code
_entity_poly.pdbx_strand_id
1 'polypeptide(L)'
;MKFKIVACGVFEPYIEILARESPNEIDLKVLDAGLHARPNDLRLMLQSEIDQASRGGYDAVILLYGLCGRGAANLVARDIPVVIPRAHDCITLYLGSRARYQAHFTAHPGTYYYTADYVERSDSNRLVALGASADSNLQAE
;
A
#
# COMPACT_ATOMS: atom_id res chain seq x y z
N MET A 1 11.45 -18.77 7.26
CA MET A 1 10.18 -18.28 7.85
C MET A 1 9.14 -18.21 6.75
N LYS A 2 7.85 -18.22 7.11
CA LYS A 2 6.72 -18.07 6.20
C LYS A 2 6.01 -16.75 6.47
N PHE A 3 5.98 -15.86 5.47
CA PHE A 3 5.40 -14.52 5.61
C PHE A 3 4.23 -14.32 4.67
N LYS A 4 3.19 -13.65 5.17
CA LYS A 4 2.13 -13.06 4.33
C LYS A 4 2.50 -11.62 4.05
N ILE A 5 2.64 -11.25 2.78
CA ILE A 5 2.83 -9.85 2.38
C ILE A 5 1.51 -9.33 1.80
N VAL A 6 0.98 -8.24 2.36
CA VAL A 6 -0.17 -7.53 1.79
C VAL A 6 0.31 -6.19 1.25
N ALA A 7 0.29 -6.05 -0.08
CA ALA A 7 0.91 -4.92 -0.77
C ALA A 7 -0.09 -4.05 -1.53
N CYS A 8 0.22 -2.76 -1.64
CA CYS A 8 -0.44 -1.87 -2.58
C CYS A 8 -0.09 -2.28 -4.01
N GLY A 9 -1.07 -2.29 -4.91
CA GLY A 9 -0.88 -2.68 -6.32
C GLY A 9 0.23 -1.95 -7.04
N VAL A 10 0.58 -0.75 -6.57
CA VAL A 10 1.69 0.04 -7.09
C VAL A 10 3.01 -0.72 -6.97
N PHE A 11 3.20 -1.54 -5.93
CA PHE A 11 4.43 -2.26 -5.65
C PHE A 11 4.52 -3.65 -6.31
N GLU A 12 3.44 -4.12 -6.94
CA GLU A 12 3.30 -5.51 -7.43
C GLU A 12 4.52 -6.04 -8.23
N PRO A 13 4.98 -5.39 -9.31
CA PRO A 13 6.10 -5.94 -10.09
C PRO A 13 7.40 -6.03 -9.27
N TYR A 14 7.61 -5.08 -8.35
CA TYR A 14 8.81 -5.04 -7.51
C TYR A 14 8.78 -6.15 -6.46
N ILE A 15 7.63 -6.35 -5.80
CA ILE A 15 7.53 -7.34 -4.74
C ILE A 15 7.49 -8.77 -5.28
N GLU A 16 7.00 -9.00 -6.49
CA GLU A 16 7.08 -10.31 -7.15
C GLU A 16 8.54 -10.72 -7.42
N ILE A 17 9.38 -9.78 -7.87
CA ILE A 17 10.81 -10.04 -8.07
C ILE A 17 11.47 -10.36 -6.72
N LEU A 18 11.26 -9.51 -5.72
CA LEU A 18 11.85 -9.69 -4.39
C LEU A 18 11.37 -10.96 -3.69
N ALA A 19 10.11 -11.37 -3.89
CA ALA A 19 9.56 -12.59 -3.32
C ALA A 19 10.26 -13.84 -3.87
N ARG A 20 10.60 -13.86 -5.16
CA ARG A 20 11.34 -14.97 -5.79
C ARG A 20 12.79 -15.08 -5.32
N GLU A 21 13.40 -13.96 -4.96
CA GLU A 21 14.79 -13.90 -4.48
C GLU A 21 14.92 -14.10 -2.96
N SER A 22 13.78 -14.09 -2.25
CA SER A 22 13.75 -14.23 -0.80
C SER A 22 14.14 -15.64 -0.34
N PRO A 23 14.97 -15.79 0.71
CA PRO A 23 15.20 -17.09 1.35
C PRO A 23 14.01 -17.59 2.19
N ASN A 24 12.95 -16.79 2.33
CA ASN A 24 11.74 -17.10 3.08
C ASN A 24 10.58 -17.48 2.15
N GLU A 25 9.63 -18.27 2.65
CA GLU A 25 8.37 -18.56 1.94
C GLU A 25 7.49 -17.30 1.97
N ILE A 26 7.20 -16.75 0.80
CA ILE A 26 6.39 -15.53 0.66
C ILE A 26 5.05 -15.88 0.01
N ASP A 27 3.97 -15.60 0.74
CA ASP A 27 2.62 -15.54 0.18
C ASP A 27 2.26 -14.07 -0.05
N LEU A 28 2.15 -13.68 -1.32
CA LEU A 28 1.87 -12.31 -1.71
C LEU A 28 0.37 -12.12 -2.00
N LYS A 29 -0.24 -11.17 -1.29
CA LYS A 29 -1.55 -10.60 -1.60
C LYS A 29 -1.38 -9.17 -2.08
N VAL A 30 -1.80 -8.89 -3.31
CA VAL A 30 -1.89 -7.53 -3.84
C VAL A 30 -3.33 -7.04 -3.72
N LEU A 31 -3.51 -5.82 -3.19
CA LEU A 31 -4.81 -5.14 -3.23
C LEU A 31 -4.76 -3.97 -4.23
N ASP A 32 -5.93 -3.61 -4.72
CA ASP A 32 -6.10 -2.53 -5.70
C ASP A 32 -5.51 -1.20 -5.20
N ALA A 33 -4.67 -0.59 -6.02
CA ALA A 33 -3.99 0.66 -5.66
C ALA A 33 -4.98 1.82 -5.38
N GLY A 34 -6.15 1.82 -6.01
CA GLY A 34 -7.20 2.83 -5.81
C GLY A 34 -7.86 2.78 -4.43
N LEU A 35 -7.58 1.75 -3.61
CA LEU A 35 -8.14 1.66 -2.26
C LEU A 35 -7.68 2.75 -1.30
N HIS A 36 -6.58 3.44 -1.59
CA HIS A 36 -6.17 4.59 -0.79
C HIS A 36 -7.19 5.74 -0.81
N ALA A 37 -8.02 5.83 -1.87
CA ALA A 37 -9.13 6.78 -1.95
C ALA A 37 -10.36 6.34 -1.12
N ARG A 38 -10.39 5.08 -0.65
CA ARG A 38 -11.45 4.49 0.17
C ARG A 38 -10.87 3.87 1.45
N PRO A 39 -10.36 4.70 2.38
CA PRO A 39 -9.55 4.22 3.52
C PRO A 39 -10.29 3.27 4.47
N ASN A 40 -11.62 3.35 4.58
CA ASN A 40 -12.40 2.39 5.37
C ASN A 40 -12.38 1.00 4.73
N ASP A 41 -12.56 0.92 3.41
CA ASP A 41 -12.50 -0.35 2.68
C ASP A 41 -11.10 -0.95 2.73
N LEU A 42 -10.07 -0.10 2.56
CA LEU A 42 -8.67 -0.51 2.72
C LEU A 42 -8.45 -1.12 4.10
N ARG A 43 -8.92 -0.48 5.18
CA ARG A 43 -8.79 -0.99 6.56
C ARG A 43 -9.45 -2.36 6.71
N LEU A 44 -10.68 -2.51 6.21
CA LEU A 44 -11.42 -3.77 6.31
C LEU A 44 -10.71 -4.90 5.56
N MET A 45 -10.17 -4.63 4.39
CA MET A 45 -9.40 -5.63 3.63
C MET A 45 -8.07 -5.98 4.30
N LEU A 46 -7.30 -4.99 4.76
CA LEU A 46 -6.06 -5.24 5.50
C LEU A 46 -6.33 -6.08 6.76
N GLN A 47 -7.38 -5.75 7.52
CA GLN A 47 -7.75 -6.52 8.71
C GLN A 47 -8.18 -7.95 8.34
N SER A 48 -8.95 -8.14 7.26
CA SER A 48 -9.34 -9.47 6.79
C SER A 48 -8.13 -10.35 6.45
N GLU A 49 -7.12 -9.79 5.77
CA GLU A 49 -5.90 -10.53 5.45
C GLU A 49 -5.07 -10.86 6.72
N ILE A 50 -5.01 -9.94 7.69
CA ILE A 50 -4.39 -10.20 9.00
C ILE A 50 -5.12 -11.34 9.73
N ASP A 51 -6.45 -11.30 9.74
CA ASP A 51 -7.29 -12.30 10.43
C ASP A 51 -7.14 -13.70 9.81
N GLN A 52 -7.03 -13.77 8.48
CA GLN A 52 -6.77 -15.02 7.76
C GLN A 52 -5.37 -15.54 8.05
N ALA A 53 -4.35 -14.69 7.96
CA ALA A 53 -2.97 -15.07 8.22
C ALA A 53 -2.75 -15.56 9.67
N SER A 54 -3.43 -14.97 10.65
CA SER A 54 -3.34 -15.43 12.05
C SER A 54 -3.78 -16.89 12.24
N ARG A 55 -4.59 -17.43 11.32
CA ARG A 55 -5.05 -18.83 11.33
C ARG A 55 -4.32 -19.72 10.31
N GLY A 56 -3.42 -19.15 9.52
CA GLY A 56 -2.80 -19.79 8.36
C GLY A 56 -1.36 -20.27 8.56
N GLY A 57 -0.84 -20.23 9.79
CA GLY A 57 0.50 -20.71 10.11
C GLY A 57 1.63 -19.83 9.58
N TYR A 58 1.41 -18.51 9.50
CA TYR A 58 2.46 -17.55 9.12
C TYR A 58 3.21 -17.06 10.36
N ASP A 59 4.49 -16.74 10.18
CA ASP A 59 5.33 -16.17 11.25
C ASP A 59 5.05 -14.67 11.46
N ALA A 60 4.64 -13.95 10.41
CA ALA A 60 4.25 -12.54 10.46
C ALA A 60 3.45 -12.11 9.22
N VAL A 61 2.71 -11.01 9.35
CA VAL A 61 2.11 -10.26 8.23
C VAL A 61 2.92 -8.99 7.99
N ILE A 62 3.35 -8.77 6.76
CA ILE A 62 4.07 -7.55 6.34
C ILE A 62 3.14 -6.73 5.46
N LEU A 63 2.86 -5.49 5.88
CA LEU A 63 2.05 -4.55 5.12
C LEU A 63 2.97 -3.62 4.33
N LEU A 64 2.96 -3.72 3.01
CA LEU A 64 3.62 -2.74 2.14
C LEU A 64 2.68 -1.58 1.83
N TYR A 65 2.32 -0.86 2.89
CA TYR A 65 1.45 0.31 2.90
C TYR A 65 1.97 1.35 3.89
N GLY A 66 1.90 2.63 3.51
CA GLY A 66 1.94 3.71 4.49
C GLY A 66 0.60 3.86 5.23
N LEU A 67 0.38 5.00 5.87
CA LEU A 67 -0.89 5.31 6.53
C LEU A 67 -2.05 5.46 5.52
N CYS A 68 -1.78 5.93 4.30
CA CYS A 68 -2.68 5.93 3.12
C CYS A 68 -4.10 6.41 3.45
N GLY A 69 -4.25 7.71 3.75
CA GLY A 69 -5.56 8.28 4.12
C GLY A 69 -6.12 7.73 5.44
N ARG A 70 -5.26 7.19 6.31
CA ARG A 70 -5.61 6.45 7.55
C ARG A 70 -6.23 5.08 7.30
N GLY A 71 -6.10 4.51 6.10
CA GLY A 71 -6.57 3.17 5.80
C GLY A 71 -5.84 2.07 6.59
N ALA A 72 -4.57 2.28 6.93
CA ALA A 72 -3.83 1.35 7.79
C ALA A 72 -3.92 1.68 9.30
N ALA A 73 -4.70 2.69 9.69
CA ALA A 73 -4.89 3.03 11.10
C ALA A 73 -5.82 2.02 11.80
N ASN A 74 -5.61 1.83 13.11
CA ASN A 74 -6.44 1.00 13.98
C ASN A 74 -6.53 -0.49 13.58
N LEU A 75 -5.53 -0.99 12.85
CA LEU A 75 -5.39 -2.43 12.62
C LEU A 75 -5.02 -3.13 13.93
N VAL A 76 -5.58 -4.31 14.13
CA VAL A 76 -5.33 -5.14 15.30
C VAL A 76 -4.46 -6.32 14.88
N ALA A 77 -3.23 -6.36 15.41
CA ALA A 77 -2.42 -7.56 15.36
C ALA A 77 -3.13 -8.64 16.19
N ARG A 78 -3.32 -9.81 15.60
CA ARG A 78 -3.94 -10.97 16.24
C ARG A 78 -2.87 -11.73 17.02
N ASP A 79 -2.73 -13.03 16.77
CA ASP A 79 -1.76 -13.87 17.47
C ASP A 79 -0.36 -13.82 16.84
N ILE A 80 -0.22 -13.14 15.70
CA ILE A 80 1.04 -13.01 14.96
C ILE A 80 1.43 -11.54 14.76
N PRO A 81 2.74 -11.24 14.67
CA PRO A 81 3.23 -9.89 14.42
C PRO A 81 2.70 -9.32 13.10
N VAL A 82 2.31 -8.03 13.15
CA VAL A 82 2.03 -7.23 11.97
C VAL A 82 3.12 -6.17 11.83
N VAL A 83 3.86 -6.21 10.73
CA VAL A 83 4.95 -5.29 10.41
C VAL A 83 4.44 -4.26 9.41
N ILE A 84 4.54 -2.98 9.74
CA ILE A 84 4.12 -1.87 8.89
C ILE A 84 5.22 -0.79 8.85
N PRO A 85 5.55 -0.22 7.68
CA PRO A 85 6.48 0.90 7.57
C PRO A 85 5.90 2.15 8.23
N ARG A 86 6.75 2.93 8.90
CA ARG A 86 6.38 4.24 9.45
C ARG A 86 6.39 5.31 8.35
N ALA A 87 5.33 5.34 7.54
CA ALA A 87 5.19 6.21 6.38
C ALA A 87 3.78 6.84 6.30
N HIS A 88 3.67 8.04 5.71
CA HIS A 88 2.38 8.69 5.49
C HIS A 88 1.56 8.02 4.38
N ASP A 89 2.22 7.57 3.33
CA ASP A 89 1.63 6.95 2.15
C ASP A 89 2.65 6.07 1.43
N CYS A 90 2.24 5.43 0.34
CA CYS A 90 3.11 4.61 -0.50
C CYS A 90 4.18 5.43 -1.26
N ILE A 91 4.01 6.75 -1.44
CA ILE A 91 5.03 7.59 -2.10
C ILE A 91 6.28 7.66 -1.23
N THR A 92 6.12 7.78 0.09
CA THR A 92 7.25 7.79 1.04
C THR A 92 8.12 6.53 0.88
N LEU A 93 7.49 5.37 0.67
CA LEU A 93 8.20 4.11 0.44
C LEU A 93 8.97 4.12 -0.88
N TYR A 94 8.37 4.62 -1.96
CA TYR A 94 9.08 4.78 -3.24
C TYR A 94 10.29 5.70 -3.16
N LEU A 95 10.16 6.80 -2.44
CA LEU A 95 11.27 7.72 -2.23
C LEU A 95 12.32 7.15 -1.25
N GLY A 96 12.04 6.03 -0.60
CA GLY A 96 12.95 5.32 0.31
C GLY A 96 13.37 6.14 1.54
N SER A 97 12.75 7.29 1.78
CA SER A 97 13.14 8.21 2.85
C SER A 97 12.04 9.21 3.17
N ARG A 98 11.65 9.27 4.44
CA ARG A 98 10.77 10.30 4.97
C ARG A 98 11.35 11.71 4.76
N ALA A 99 12.67 11.88 4.90
CA ALA A 99 13.31 13.18 4.70
C ALA A 99 13.24 13.62 3.23
N ARG A 100 13.46 12.69 2.28
CA ARG A 100 13.30 12.98 0.85
C ARG A 100 11.86 13.33 0.51
N TYR A 101 10.90 12.54 1.00
CA TYR A 101 9.47 12.84 0.85
C TYR A 101 9.14 14.24 1.35
N GLN A 102 9.55 14.59 2.57
CA GLN A 102 9.27 15.90 3.15
C GLN A 102 9.88 17.05 2.33
N ALA A 103 11.14 16.90 1.89
CA ALA A 103 11.81 17.91 1.06
C ALA A 103 11.07 18.12 -0.27
N HIS A 104 10.69 17.04 -0.95
CA HIS A 104 9.93 17.12 -2.21
C HIS A 104 8.56 17.75 -2.00
N PHE A 105 7.81 17.29 -1.00
CA PHE A 105 6.46 17.78 -0.70
C PHE A 105 6.46 19.28 -0.37
N THR A 106 7.42 19.74 0.42
CA THR A 106 7.52 21.15 0.80
C THR A 106 7.96 22.03 -0.38
N ALA A 107 8.91 21.57 -1.20
CA ALA A 107 9.39 22.35 -2.34
C ALA A 107 8.41 22.36 -3.52
N HIS A 108 7.61 21.31 -3.69
CA HIS A 108 6.73 21.11 -4.83
C HIS A 108 5.34 20.61 -4.38
N PRO A 109 4.57 21.43 -3.65
CA PRO A 109 3.22 21.06 -3.24
C PRO A 109 2.35 20.77 -4.48
N GLY A 110 1.49 19.76 -4.39
CA GLY A 110 0.63 19.34 -5.51
C GLY A 110 1.33 18.52 -6.60
N THR A 111 2.53 18.00 -6.35
CA THR A 111 3.20 17.07 -7.27
C THR A 111 2.37 15.80 -7.47
N TYR A 112 2.10 15.46 -8.73
CA TYR A 112 1.49 14.19 -9.10
C TYR A 112 2.57 13.12 -9.25
N TYR A 113 2.36 11.97 -8.59
CA TYR A 113 3.28 10.84 -8.62
C TYR A 113 2.69 9.70 -9.45
N TYR A 114 3.47 9.16 -10.38
CA TYR A 114 3.11 8.02 -11.20
C TYR A 114 4.26 7.02 -11.23
N THR A 115 3.94 5.74 -11.29
CA THR A 115 4.91 4.67 -11.62
C THR A 115 4.54 4.11 -12.98
N ALA A 116 5.54 3.82 -13.81
CA ALA A 116 5.31 3.37 -15.19
C ALA A 116 4.38 2.16 -15.24
N ASP A 117 4.64 1.14 -14.43
CA ASP A 117 3.80 -0.06 -14.33
C ASP A 117 2.36 0.24 -13.94
N TYR A 118 2.15 1.11 -12.95
CA TYR A 118 0.80 1.47 -12.53
C TYR A 118 0.03 2.21 -13.62
N VAL A 119 0.71 3.06 -14.40
CA VAL A 119 0.11 3.73 -15.55
C VAL A 119 -0.25 2.73 -16.65
N GLU A 120 0.64 1.77 -16.94
CA GLU A 120 0.44 0.76 -17.98
C GLU A 120 -0.69 -0.24 -17.64
N ARG A 121 -0.89 -0.52 -16.35
CA ARG A 121 -1.89 -1.48 -15.86
C ARG A 121 -3.22 -0.85 -15.45
N SER A 122 -3.27 0.48 -15.35
CA SER A 122 -4.51 1.18 -15.05
C SER A 122 -5.30 1.42 -16.33
N ASP A 123 -6.57 1.00 -16.34
CA ASP A 123 -7.50 1.50 -17.36
C ASP A 123 -7.58 3.03 -17.30
N SER A 124 -7.84 3.68 -18.44
CA SER A 124 -7.93 5.14 -18.56
C SER A 124 -8.87 5.79 -17.54
N ASN A 125 -9.87 5.03 -17.07
CA ASN A 125 -10.87 5.46 -16.09
C ASN A 125 -10.46 5.24 -14.62
N ARG A 126 -9.28 4.67 -14.38
CA ARG A 126 -8.75 4.29 -13.05
C ARG A 126 -7.37 4.89 -12.76
N LEU A 127 -6.81 5.64 -13.72
CA LEU A 127 -5.53 6.32 -13.55
C LEU A 127 -5.68 7.50 -12.59
N VAL A 128 -5.23 7.32 -11.36
CA VAL A 128 -5.18 8.37 -10.34
C VAL A 128 -3.76 8.50 -9.84
N ALA A 129 -3.23 9.71 -9.73
CA ALA A 129 -1.89 9.88 -9.19
C ALA A 129 -1.77 9.24 -7.79
N LEU A 130 -0.60 8.69 -7.49
CA LEU A 130 -0.34 8.06 -6.20
C LEU A 130 -0.62 9.05 -5.07
N GLY A 131 -1.49 8.67 -4.14
CA GLY A 131 -1.86 9.50 -3.00
C GLY A 131 -2.95 10.55 -3.27
N ALA A 132 -3.45 10.66 -4.50
CA ALA A 132 -4.58 11.52 -4.85
C ALA A 132 -5.90 10.74 -4.88
N SER A 133 -7.00 11.32 -4.40
CA SER A 133 -8.34 10.74 -4.57
C SER A 133 -8.96 11.18 -5.90
N ALA A 134 -9.60 10.25 -6.61
CA ALA A 134 -10.55 10.60 -7.66
C ALA A 134 -11.89 10.91 -6.99
N ASP A 135 -12.15 12.19 -6.70
CA ASP A 135 -13.48 12.61 -6.27
C ASP A 135 -14.43 12.59 -7.47
N SER A 136 -15.36 11.63 -7.49
CA SER A 136 -16.48 11.63 -8.44
C SER A 136 -17.63 12.57 -8.02
N ASN A 137 -17.46 13.34 -6.94
CA ASN A 137 -18.47 14.23 -6.36
C ASN A 137 -18.12 15.72 -6.42
N LEU A 138 -17.25 16.13 -7.35
CA LEU A 138 -17.19 17.54 -7.75
C LEU A 138 -18.43 17.86 -8.59
N GLN A 139 -19.59 18.00 -7.94
CA GLN A 139 -20.67 18.81 -8.52
C GLN A 139 -20.17 20.25 -8.51
N ALA A 140 -19.94 20.79 -9.70
CA ALA A 140 -19.70 22.20 -9.90
C ALA A 140 -20.93 22.97 -9.40
N GLU A 141 -20.73 23.83 -8.39
CA GLU A 141 -21.57 25.00 -8.19
C GLU A 141 -21.21 26.08 -9.22
#